data_AF-A0A2H0ADQ1-F1
#
_entry.id   AF-A0A2H0ADQ1-F1
#
_cell.length_a   1.000
_cell.length_b   1.000
_cell.length_c   1.000
_cell.angle_alpha   90.00
_cell.angle_beta   90.00
_cell.angle_gamma   90.00
#
_symmetry.space_group_name_H-M   'P 1'
#
loop_
_entity.id
_entity.type
_entity.pdbx_description
1 polymer ?
#
loop_
_entity_poly.entity_id
_entity_poly.type
_entity_poly.pdbx_seq_one_letter_code
_entity_poly.pdbx_strand_id
1 'polypeptide(L)'
;MKFDLVIHNAVIVNVNPDFDIIQNGVIGIKDELIQCVQEGGKDLFRPPASEYLDARGGIVMPGLVNAHTHLPMSLFRGLADDLPLSEWLNDHIFPAEARYLSPETVRIGTKLSCAEMILSG
;
A
#
# COMPACT_ATOMS: atom_id res chain seq x y z
N MET A 1 -13.09 -15.91 -21.46
CA MET A 1 -12.81 -15.88 -20.00
C MET A 1 -13.46 -14.61 -19.44
N LYS A 2 -14.11 -14.67 -18.27
CA LYS A 2 -14.66 -13.49 -17.58
C LYS A 2 -13.82 -13.22 -16.32
N PHE A 3 -13.36 -11.98 -16.14
CA PHE A 3 -12.61 -11.52 -14.97
C PHE A 3 -13.54 -11.08 -13.83
N ASP A 4 -13.02 -11.02 -12.61
CA ASP A 4 -13.73 -10.46 -11.46
C ASP A 4 -13.66 -8.94 -11.51
N LEU A 5 -12.45 -8.40 -11.66
CA LEU A 5 -12.16 -6.97 -11.80
C LEU A 5 -11.27 -6.71 -13.01
N VAL A 6 -11.59 -5.66 -13.77
CA VAL A 6 -10.70 -5.09 -14.78
C VAL A 6 -10.37 -3.64 -14.41
N ILE A 7 -9.07 -3.36 -14.21
CA ILE A 7 -8.54 -2.00 -14.09
C ILE A 7 -8.12 -1.55 -15.49
N HIS A 8 -8.58 -0.38 -15.95
CA HIS A 8 -8.29 0.10 -17.30
C HIS A 8 -7.97 1.59 -17.34
N ASN A 9 -7.47 2.06 -18.49
CA ASN A 9 -7.07 3.47 -18.69
C ASN A 9 -6.03 3.90 -17.64
N ALA A 10 -5.06 3.01 -17.38
CA ALA A 10 -4.00 3.19 -16.40
C ALA A 10 -2.65 3.38 -17.09
N VAL A 11 -1.76 4.16 -16.46
CA VAL A 11 -0.32 4.06 -16.72
C VAL A 11 0.23 2.97 -15.81
N ILE A 12 0.55 1.81 -16.36
CA ILE A 12 1.04 0.67 -15.56
C ILE A 12 2.57 0.75 -15.47
N VAL A 13 3.09 0.84 -14.25
CA VAL A 13 4.52 0.67 -13.98
C VAL A 13 4.75 -0.79 -13.65
N ASN A 14 5.24 -1.53 -14.64
CA ASN A 14 5.45 -2.97 -14.54
C ASN A 14 6.84 -3.19 -13.93
N VAL A 15 6.89 -3.56 -12.64
CA VAL A 15 8.15 -3.81 -11.92
C VAL A 15 8.69 -5.22 -12.23
N ASN A 16 8.64 -5.59 -13.50
CA ASN A 16 9.23 -6.82 -14.01
C ASN A 16 10.73 -6.57 -14.35
N PRO A 17 11.48 -7.59 -14.80
CA PRO A 17 12.90 -7.41 -15.13
C PRO A 17 13.21 -6.32 -16.18
N ASP A 18 12.25 -6.03 -17.07
CA ASP A 18 12.41 -5.06 -18.16
C ASP A 18 11.96 -3.64 -17.77
N PHE A 19 11.28 -3.48 -16.62
CA PHE A 19 10.74 -2.22 -16.10
C PHE A 19 9.88 -1.47 -17.14
N ASP A 20 9.03 -2.18 -17.88
CA ASP A 20 8.18 -1.55 -18.89
C ASP A 20 7.09 -0.65 -18.28
N ILE A 21 6.76 0.41 -19.03
CA ILE A 21 5.69 1.34 -18.70
C ILE A 21 4.62 1.26 -19.79
N ILE A 22 3.41 0.88 -19.42
CA ILE A 22 2.28 0.72 -20.35
C ILE A 22 1.36 1.94 -20.21
N GLN A 23 1.33 2.81 -21.22
CA GLN A 23 0.66 4.13 -21.16
C GLN A 23 -0.88 4.07 -21.17
N ASN A 24 -1.47 3.02 -21.76
CA ASN A 24 -2.92 2.79 -21.77
C ASN A 24 -3.18 1.34 -21.38
N GLY A 25 -2.78 0.98 -20.17
CA GLY A 25 -2.78 -0.39 -19.68
C GLY A 25 -4.13 -0.88 -19.20
N VAL A 26 -4.27 -2.20 -19.24
CA VAL A 26 -5.40 -2.98 -18.72
C VAL A 26 -4.83 -4.11 -17.84
N ILE A 27 -5.39 -4.26 -16.65
CA ILE A 27 -5.11 -5.35 -15.71
C ILE A 27 -6.38 -6.16 -15.50
N GLY A 28 -6.32 -7.46 -15.76
CA GLY A 28 -7.41 -8.41 -15.49
C GLY A 28 -7.11 -9.24 -14.26
N ILE A 29 -8.03 -9.20 -13.28
CA ILE A 29 -7.93 -9.93 -12.01
C ILE A 29 -9.02 -10.99 -11.96
N LYS A 30 -8.65 -12.21 -11.56
CA LYS A 30 -9.60 -13.30 -11.31
C LYS A 30 -9.06 -14.23 -10.23
N ASP A 31 -9.94 -14.67 -9.34
CA ASP A 31 -9.61 -15.58 -8.24
C ASP A 31 -8.41 -15.04 -7.41
N GLU A 32 -8.47 -13.74 -7.08
CA GLU A 32 -7.45 -12.97 -6.34
C GLU A 32 -6.08 -12.82 -7.01
N LEU A 33 -5.93 -13.31 -8.25
CA LEU A 33 -4.68 -13.28 -9.00
C LEU A 33 -4.75 -12.34 -10.20
N ILE A 34 -3.62 -11.69 -10.50
CA ILE A 34 -3.43 -10.97 -11.75
C ILE A 34 -3.25 -12.02 -12.86
N GLN A 35 -4.21 -12.06 -13.79
CA GLN A 35 -4.23 -13.02 -14.90
C GLN A 35 -3.77 -12.41 -16.22
N CYS A 36 -3.88 -11.09 -16.38
CA CYS A 36 -3.30 -10.38 -17.51
C CYS A 36 -2.88 -8.95 -17.17
N VAL A 37 -1.83 -8.49 -17.83
CA VAL A 37 -1.35 -7.11 -17.88
C VAL A 37 -1.00 -6.83 -19.33
N GLN A 38 -1.66 -5.87 -19.96
CA GLN A 38 -1.49 -5.61 -21.39
C GLN A 38 -1.85 -4.18 -21.78
N GLU A 39 -1.49 -3.77 -22.99
CA GLU A 39 -2.04 -2.57 -23.61
C GLU A 39 -3.56 -2.73 -23.90
N GLY A 40 -4.32 -1.67 -23.67
CA GLY A 40 -5.77 -1.59 -23.93
C GLY A 40 -6.14 -1.36 -25.40
N GLY A 41 -5.14 -1.12 -26.26
CA GLY A 41 -5.35 -0.81 -27.68
C GLY A 41 -6.01 0.55 -27.93
N LYS A 42 -6.23 0.90 -29.20
CA LYS A 42 -6.85 2.19 -29.60
C LYS A 42 -8.36 2.24 -29.35
N ASP A 43 -9.02 1.08 -29.29
CA ASP A 43 -10.49 0.98 -29.26
C ASP A 43 -11.06 0.82 -27.83
N LEU A 44 -10.27 1.11 -26.79
CA LEU A 44 -10.66 0.93 -25.38
C LEU A 44 -11.14 -0.50 -25.08
N PHE A 45 -10.51 -1.50 -25.71
CA PHE A 45 -10.92 -2.89 -25.55
C PHE A 45 -10.79 -3.31 -24.09
N ARG A 46 -11.92 -3.75 -23.53
CA ARG A 46 -12.02 -4.23 -22.16
C ARG A 46 -12.44 -5.70 -22.20
N PRO A 47 -11.63 -6.62 -21.67
CA PRO A 47 -12.08 -8.00 -21.57
C PRO A 47 -13.30 -8.08 -20.63
N PRO A 48 -14.22 -9.04 -20.84
CA PRO A 48 -15.42 -9.16 -20.01
C PRO A 48 -15.07 -9.33 -18.53
N ALA A 49 -15.64 -8.49 -17.66
CA ALA A 49 -15.47 -8.54 -16.22
C ALA A 49 -16.80 -8.38 -15.47
N SER A 50 -16.81 -8.74 -14.18
CA SER A 50 -17.93 -8.44 -13.29
C SER A 50 -17.89 -6.98 -12.82
N GLU A 51 -16.70 -6.44 -12.58
CA GLU A 51 -16.47 -5.06 -12.18
C GLU A 51 -15.39 -4.40 -13.06
N TYR A 52 -15.53 -3.08 -13.27
CA TYR A 52 -14.56 -2.28 -13.99
C TYR A 52 -14.15 -1.07 -13.14
N LEU A 53 -12.84 -0.84 -13.06
CA LEU A 53 -12.24 0.33 -12.42
C LEU A 53 -11.51 1.15 -13.48
N ASP A 54 -12.01 2.37 -13.74
CA ASP A 54 -11.32 3.35 -14.59
C ASP A 54 -10.27 4.09 -13.77
N ALA A 55 -8.99 3.89 -14.08
CA ALA A 55 -7.88 4.57 -13.43
C ALA A 55 -7.73 6.04 -13.86
N ARG A 56 -8.47 6.48 -14.91
CA ARG A 56 -8.52 7.87 -15.39
C ARG A 56 -7.16 8.46 -15.75
N GLY A 57 -6.30 7.64 -16.35
CA GLY A 57 -4.91 7.98 -16.66
C GLY A 57 -3.97 7.99 -15.45
N GLY A 58 -4.45 7.52 -14.28
CA GLY A 58 -3.65 7.37 -13.07
C GLY A 58 -2.61 6.27 -13.19
N ILE A 59 -1.61 6.33 -12.31
CA ILE A 59 -0.56 5.32 -12.23
C ILE A 59 -1.08 4.11 -11.45
N VAL A 60 -0.85 2.91 -11.98
CA VAL A 60 -1.03 1.64 -11.28
C VAL A 60 0.32 0.94 -11.19
N MET A 61 0.69 0.54 -9.98
CA MET A 61 1.94 -0.12 -9.67
C MET A 61 1.70 -1.18 -8.58
N PRO A 62 2.64 -2.12 -8.35
CA PRO A 62 2.59 -2.97 -7.18
C PRO A 62 2.48 -2.14 -5.89
N GLY A 63 1.70 -2.63 -4.92
CA GLY A 63 1.60 -1.97 -3.60
C GLY A 63 2.96 -1.86 -2.92
N LEU A 64 3.16 -0.82 -2.14
CA LEU A 64 4.42 -0.60 -1.46
C LEU A 64 4.61 -1.66 -0.36
N VAL A 65 5.81 -2.22 -0.29
CA VAL A 65 6.18 -3.18 0.75
C VAL A 65 7.07 -2.49 1.78
N ASN A 66 6.48 -2.11 2.91
CA ASN A 66 7.24 -1.56 4.03
C ASN A 66 7.97 -2.68 4.78
N ALA A 67 9.26 -2.85 4.49
CA ALA A 67 10.08 -3.96 4.98
C ALA A 67 10.49 -3.87 6.45
N HIS A 68 10.22 -2.74 7.13
CA HIS A 68 10.62 -2.56 8.54
C HIS A 68 9.66 -1.63 9.27
N THR A 69 9.04 -2.12 10.35
CA THR A 69 8.04 -1.34 11.10
C THR A 69 8.07 -1.61 12.60
N HIS A 70 7.68 -0.58 13.36
CA HIS A 70 7.28 -0.68 14.76
C HIS A 70 5.86 -0.12 14.89
N LEU A 71 4.86 -0.82 14.32
CA LEU A 71 3.53 -0.27 14.07
C LEU A 71 2.85 0.38 15.30
N PRO A 72 2.92 -0.17 16.53
CA PRO A 72 2.28 0.47 17.68
C PRO A 72 2.88 1.83 18.08
N MET A 73 4.11 2.13 17.67
CA MET A 73 4.80 3.37 18.03
C MET A 73 4.18 4.62 17.38
N SER A 74 3.23 4.47 16.45
CA SER A 74 2.43 5.60 15.97
C SER A 74 1.68 6.32 17.09
N LEU A 75 1.40 5.64 18.21
CA LEU A 75 0.83 6.24 19.42
C LEU A 75 1.78 7.22 20.12
N PHE A 76 3.08 7.12 19.85
CA PHE A 76 4.14 7.98 20.41
C PHE A 76 4.70 8.96 19.37
N ARG A 77 4.01 9.16 18.25
CA ARG A 77 4.44 10.06 17.17
C ARG A 77 4.65 11.48 17.71
N GLY A 78 5.88 11.98 17.63
CA GLY A 78 6.27 13.32 18.09
C GLY A 78 6.27 13.49 19.62
N LEU A 79 6.35 12.41 20.39
CA LEU A 79 6.35 12.47 21.85
C LEU A 79 7.62 13.11 22.42
N ALA A 80 8.77 12.80 21.83
CA ALA A 80 10.08 13.29 22.23
C ALA A 80 10.97 13.34 20.99
N ASP A 81 11.23 14.52 20.48
CA ASP A 81 12.05 14.77 19.29
C ASP A 81 13.34 15.52 19.70
N ASP A 82 14.33 15.58 18.81
CA ASP A 82 15.56 16.37 18.97
C ASP A 82 16.46 16.02 20.17
N LEU A 83 16.46 14.75 20.60
CA LEU A 83 17.28 14.25 21.70
C LEU A 83 18.37 13.26 21.22
N PRO A 84 19.50 13.14 21.95
CA PRO A 84 20.43 12.03 21.75
C PRO A 84 19.72 10.68 21.91
N LEU A 85 20.08 9.69 21.11
CA LEU A 85 19.43 8.37 21.09
C LEU A 85 19.30 7.73 22.49
N SER A 86 20.34 7.84 23.32
CA SER A 86 20.34 7.25 24.67
C SER A 86 19.30 7.92 25.57
N GLU A 87 19.18 9.23 25.51
CA GLU A 87 18.20 10.01 26.28
C GLU A 87 16.79 9.71 25.76
N TRP A 88 16.60 9.76 24.44
CA TRP A 88 15.33 9.41 23.80
C TRP A 88 14.83 8.01 24.19
N LEU A 89 15.71 7.00 24.16
CA LEU A 89 15.34 5.63 24.53
C LEU A 89 15.06 5.50 26.03
N ASN A 90 16.04 5.83 26.87
CA ASN A 90 15.99 5.46 28.28
C ASN A 90 15.14 6.40 29.13
N ASP A 91 15.06 7.68 28.75
CA ASP A 91 14.36 8.69 29.54
C ASP A 91 12.94 8.98 29.01
N HIS A 92 12.64 8.59 27.76
CA HIS A 92 11.33 8.85 27.13
C HIS A 92 10.62 7.59 26.62
N ILE A 93 11.18 6.89 25.63
CA ILE A 93 10.48 5.80 24.93
C ILE A 93 10.30 4.57 25.81
N PHE A 94 11.35 4.01 26.41
CA PHE A 94 11.21 2.83 27.26
C PHE A 94 10.28 3.07 28.46
N PRO A 95 10.32 4.22 29.16
CA PRO A 95 9.34 4.54 30.18
C PRO A 95 7.90 4.64 29.63
N ALA A 96 7.70 5.27 28.46
CA ALA A 96 6.39 5.36 27.83
C ALA A 96 5.85 3.98 27.42
N GLU A 97 6.69 3.15 26.84
CA GLU A 97 6.36 1.77 26.48
C GLU A 97 5.94 0.97 27.70
N ALA A 98 6.76 0.96 28.76
CA ALA A 98 6.48 0.24 29.99
C ALA A 98 5.17 0.66 30.67
N ARG A 99 4.79 1.94 30.53
CA ARG A 99 3.60 2.49 31.17
C ARG A 99 2.33 2.32 30.33
N TYR A 100 2.42 2.41 29.01
CA TYR A 100 1.25 2.56 28.13
C TYR A 100 1.05 1.41 27.14
N LEU A 101 2.05 0.55 26.92
CA LEU A 101 1.84 -0.62 26.07
C LEU A 101 1.09 -1.72 26.82
N SER A 102 0.00 -2.14 26.20
CA SER A 102 -0.83 -3.26 26.59
C SER A 102 -1.31 -3.97 25.32
N PRO A 103 -1.87 -5.19 25.40
CA PRO A 103 -2.47 -5.84 24.24
C PRO A 103 -3.52 -4.96 23.53
N GLU A 104 -4.26 -4.15 24.29
CA GLU A 104 -5.25 -3.24 23.73
C GLU A 104 -4.61 -2.07 22.97
N THR A 105 -3.62 -1.38 23.56
CA THR A 105 -2.99 -0.23 22.92
C THR A 105 -2.15 -0.66 21.72
N VAL A 106 -1.50 -1.83 21.77
CA VAL A 106 -0.82 -2.44 20.61
C VAL A 106 -1.81 -2.69 19.46
N ARG A 107 -3.01 -3.21 19.75
CA ARG A 107 -4.05 -3.43 18.74
C ARG A 107 -4.50 -2.10 18.13
N ILE A 108 -4.67 -1.07 18.94
CA ILE A 108 -5.12 0.26 18.47
C ILE A 108 -4.03 0.92 17.62
N GLY A 109 -2.80 1.01 18.12
CA GLY A 109 -1.66 1.61 17.41
C GLY A 109 -1.36 0.89 16.11
N THR A 110 -1.42 -0.44 16.10
CA THR A 110 -1.27 -1.23 14.87
C THR A 110 -2.37 -0.89 13.85
N LYS A 111 -3.64 -0.81 14.26
CA LYS A 111 -4.73 -0.46 13.34
C LYS A 111 -4.58 0.95 12.78
N LEU A 112 -4.15 1.91 13.61
CA LEU A 112 -3.86 3.27 13.17
C LEU A 112 -2.78 3.28 12.10
N SER A 113 -1.66 2.58 12.33
CA SER A 113 -0.56 2.48 11.36
C SER A 113 -0.97 1.76 10.08
N CYS A 114 -1.79 0.71 10.15
CA CYS A 114 -2.33 0.06 8.96
C CYS A 114 -3.22 1.00 8.14
N ALA A 115 -4.07 1.80 8.80
CA ALA A 115 -4.90 2.79 8.10
C ALA A 115 -4.03 3.85 7.40
N GLU A 116 -2.98 4.34 8.05
CA GLU A 116 -2.01 5.27 7.46
C GLU A 116 -1.32 4.66 6.23
N MET A 117 -0.83 3.42 6.32
CA MET A 117 -0.20 2.73 5.18
C MET A 117 -1.17 2.51 4.02
N ILE A 118 -2.42 2.11 4.27
CA ILE A 118 -3.42 1.91 3.21
C ILE A 118 -3.74 3.22 2.50
N LEU A 119 -3.74 4.36 3.21
CA LEU A 119 -4.01 5.67 2.62
C LEU A 119 -2.89 6.17 1.70
N SER A 120 -1.65 5.72 1.91
CA SER A 120 -0.49 6.09 1.09
C SER A 120 -0.16 5.09 -0.02
N GLY A 121 -0.77 3.89 0.01
CA GLY A 121 -0.34 2.74 -0.80
C GLY A 121 0.92 2.09 -0.27
#